data_AF-A0A3D8IQ17-F1
#
_entry.id   AF-A0A3D8IQ17-F1
#
_cell.length_a   1.000
_cell.length_b   1.000
_cell.length_c   1.000
_cell.angle_alpha   90.00
_cell.angle_beta   90.00
_cell.angle_gamma   90.00
#
_symmetry.space_group_name_H-M   'P 1'
#
loop_
_entity.id
_entity.type
_entity.pdbx_description
1 polymer ?
#
loop_
_entity_poly.entity_id
_entity_poly.type
_entity_poly.pdbx_seq_one_letter_code
_entity_poly.pdbx_strand_id
1 'polypeptide(L)' 'MFHEYREEITELKQHNAHFERIFDEHNELDQKIKNAENGIEHLSNQEIEVLKKQKLLLKDEVYQMILEYRKEHKK' A
#
# COMPACT_ATOMS: atom_id res chain seq x y z
N MET A 1 -0.25 -5.64 13.23
CA MET A 1 0.71 -4.95 12.33
C MET A 1 1.59 -6.02 11.71
N PHE A 2 1.86 -5.96 10.39
CA PHE A 2 2.68 -6.90 9.61
C PHE A 2 4.17 -6.72 9.92
N HIS A 3 4.59 -6.94 11.18
CA HIS A 3 6.01 -6.76 11.56
C HIS A 3 6.92 -7.82 10.94
N GLU A 4 6.41 -9.03 10.72
CA GLU A 4 7.18 -10.14 10.16
C GLU A 4 7.61 -9.92 8.70
N TYR A 5 6.89 -9.08 7.96
CA TYR A 5 7.14 -8.87 6.54
C TYR A 5 7.83 -7.54 6.25
N ARG A 6 8.23 -6.79 7.29
CA ARG A 6 8.82 -5.45 7.10
C ARG A 6 10.16 -5.53 6.36
N GLU A 7 10.95 -6.57 6.61
CA GLU A 7 12.19 -6.85 5.89
C GLU A 7 11.88 -7.25 4.44
N GLU A 8 10.98 -8.20 4.22
CA GLU A 8 10.56 -8.65 2.88
C GLU A 8 9.99 -7.49 2.05
N ILE A 9 9.19 -6.60 2.66
CA ILE A 9 8.67 -5.37 2.06
C ILE A 9 9.81 -4.42 1.66
N THR A 10 10.82 -4.27 2.52
CA THR A 10 11.93 -3.36 2.26
C THR A 10 12.82 -3.89 1.14
N GLU A 11 13.11 -5.19 1.13
CA GLU A 11 13.81 -5.85 0.01
C GLU A 11 13.01 -5.78 -1.28
N LEU A 12 11.72 -6.13 -1.25
CA LEU A 12 10.82 -6.03 -2.40
C LEU A 12 10.77 -4.61 -2.95
N LYS A 13 10.71 -3.59 -2.08
CA LYS A 13 10.70 -2.20 -2.53
C LYS A 13 12.00 -1.83 -3.26
N GLN A 14 13.15 -2.34 -2.82
CA GLN A 14 14.43 -2.08 -3.48
C GLN A 14 14.65 -2.89 -4.76
N HIS A 15 14.16 -4.14 -4.79
CA HIS A 15 14.39 -5.07 -5.89
C HIS A 15 13.27 -5.09 -6.93
N ASN A 16 12.07 -4.60 -6.59
CA ASN A 16 10.89 -4.66 -7.44
C ASN A 16 10.30 -3.24 -7.63
N ALA A 17 10.59 -2.64 -8.78
CA ALA A 17 10.06 -1.33 -9.15
C ALA A 17 8.53 -1.29 -9.25
N HIS A 18 7.87 -2.44 -9.47
CA HIS A 18 6.41 -2.54 -9.41
C HIS A 18 5.90 -2.35 -7.98
N PHE A 19 6.58 -2.97 -7.00
CA PHE A 19 6.27 -2.80 -5.59
C PHE A 19 6.48 -1.35 -5.13
N GLU A 20 7.57 -0.72 -5.58
CA GLU A 20 7.84 0.69 -5.25
C GLU A 20 6.70 1.60 -5.68
N ARG A 21 6.17 1.44 -6.90
CA ARG A 21 5.04 2.22 -7.40
C ARG A 21 3.75 2.01 -6.60
N ILE A 22 3.40 0.75 -6.32
CA ILE A 22 2.21 0.40 -5.53
C ILE A 22 2.32 0.99 -4.11
N PHE A 23 3.52 0.94 -3.53
CA PHE A 23 3.76 1.48 -2.20
C PHE A 23 3.68 3.01 -2.17
N ASP A 24 4.20 3.67 -3.22
CA ASP A 24 4.10 5.13 -3.36
C ASP A 24 2.64 5.57 -3.55
N GLU A 25 1.89 4.92 -4.44
CA GLU A 25 0.44 5.13 -4.60
C GLU A 25 -0.33 4.92 -3.30
N HIS A 26 -0.02 3.86 -2.56
CA HIS A 26 -0.66 3.61 -1.26
C HIS A 26 -0.34 4.74 -0.27
N ASN A 27 0.90 5.23 -0.25
CA ASN A 27 1.31 6.30 0.64
C ASN A 27 0.66 7.64 0.27
N GLU A 28 0.58 7.95 -1.03
CA GLU A 28 -0.15 9.11 -1.54
C GLU A 28 -1.63 9.04 -1.17
N LEU A 29 -2.29 7.88 -1.36
CA LEU A 29 -3.68 7.67 -0.98
C LEU A 29 -3.89 7.78 0.53
N ASP A 30 -3.00 7.22 1.36
CA ASP A 30 -3.07 7.36 2.81
C ASP A 30 -2.97 8.83 3.24
N GLN A 31 -2.04 9.56 2.63
CA GLN A 31 -1.85 10.99 2.88
C GLN A 31 -3.08 11.79 2.44
N LYS A 32 -3.66 11.47 1.28
CA LYS A 32 -4.87 12.10 0.76
C LYS A 32 -6.08 11.84 1.66
N ILE A 33 -6.24 10.61 2.15
CA ILE A 33 -7.29 10.27 3.14
C ILE A 33 -7.06 11.03 4.43
N LYS A 34 -5.83 11.13 4.95
CA LYS A 34 -5.54 11.92 6.15
C LYS A 34 -5.82 13.40 5.94
N ASN A 35 -5.49 13.96 4.79
CA ASN A 35 -5.79 15.35 4.47
C ASN A 35 -7.30 15.58 4.40
N ALA A 36 -8.04 14.64 3.80
CA ALA A 36 -9.50 14.63 3.79
C ALA A 36 -10.09 14.60 5.20
N GLU A 37 -9.62 13.67 6.05
CA GLU A 37 -10.12 13.47 7.40
C GLU A 37 -9.74 14.62 8.34
N ASN A 38 -8.62 15.29 8.10
CA ASN A 38 -8.25 16.53 8.80
C ASN A 38 -8.98 17.77 8.28
N GLY A 39 -9.83 17.65 7.26
CA GLY A 39 -10.55 18.78 6.66
C GLY A 39 -9.67 19.74 5.85
N ILE A 40 -8.47 19.30 5.45
CA ILE A 40 -7.57 20.04 4.57
C ILE A 40 -8.04 19.93 3.12
N GLU A 41 -8.45 18.73 2.71
CA GLU A 41 -9.10 18.50 1.42
C GLU A 41 -10.61 18.32 1.62
N HIS A 42 -11.41 19.09 0.88
CA HIS A 42 -12.86 18.89 0.80
C HIS A 42 -13.19 17.70 -0.11
N LEU A 43 -12.76 16.51 0.28
CA LEU A 43 -13.13 15.27 -0.38
C LEU A 43 -14.52 14.85 0.08
N SER A 44 -15.37 14.53 -0.88
CA SER A 44 -16.73 14.05 -0.60
C SER A 44 -16.67 12.70 0.10
N ASN A 45 -17.67 12.34 0.92
CA ASN A 45 -17.72 11.03 1.58
C ASN A 45 -17.51 9.86 0.60
N GLN A 46 -18.06 9.97 -0.61
CA GLN A 46 -17.86 8.99 -1.69
C GLN A 46 -16.39 8.86 -2.10
N GLU A 47 -15.66 9.96 -2.23
CA GLU A 47 -14.24 9.93 -2.58
C GLU A 47 -13.44 9.27 -1.45
N ILE A 48 -13.72 9.61 -0.19
CA ILE A 48 -13.05 8.98 0.97
C ILE A 48 -13.31 7.47 1.00
N GLU A 49 -14.54 7.03 0.68
CA GLU A 49 -14.86 5.60 0.57
C GLU A 49 -14.12 4.91 -0.59
N VAL A 50 -14.00 5.58 -1.74
CA VAL A 50 -13.23 5.08 -2.90
C VAL A 50 -11.74 4.98 -2.54
N LEU A 51 -11.17 6.01 -1.92
CA LEU A 51 -9.77 6.02 -1.47
C LEU A 51 -9.52 4.90 -0.43
N LYS A 52 -10.43 4.69 0.52
CA LYS A 52 -10.34 3.58 1.49
C LYS A 52 -10.40 2.21 0.79
N LYS A 53 -11.22 2.05 -0.25
CA LYS A 53 -11.22 0.83 -1.08
C LYS A 53 -9.93 0.65 -1.86
N GLN A 54 -9.41 1.69 -2.50
CA GLN A 54 -8.14 1.63 -3.22
C GLN A 54 -6.99 1.29 -2.28
N LYS A 55 -6.93 1.90 -1.10
CA LYS A 55 -5.95 1.56 -0.07
C LYS A 55 -6.02 0.09 0.32
N LEU A 56 -7.22 -0.48 0.41
CA LEU A 56 -7.39 -1.92 0.70
C LEU A 56 -6.90 -2.79 -0.47
N LEU A 57 -7.20 -2.41 -1.71
CA LEU A 57 -6.74 -3.12 -2.92
C LEU A 57 -5.22 -3.12 -3.03
N LEU A 58 -4.58 -1.96 -2.90
CA LEU A 58 -3.12 -1.85 -2.95
C LEU A 58 -2.45 -2.65 -1.84
N LYS A 59 -3.07 -2.70 -0.66
CA LYS A 59 -2.59 -3.56 0.44
C LYS A 59 -2.69 -5.04 0.08
N ASP A 60 -3.75 -5.46 -0.61
CA ASP A 60 -3.92 -6.83 -1.08
C ASP A 60 -2.87 -7.18 -2.15
N GLU A 61 -2.61 -6.27 -3.10
CA GLU A 61 -1.56 -6.43 -4.12
C GLU A 61 -0.17 -6.50 -3.49
N VAL A 62 0.14 -5.62 -2.54
CA VAL A 62 1.38 -5.67 -1.74
C VAL A 62 1.51 -7.02 -1.04
N TYR A 63 0.41 -7.53 -0.46
CA TYR A 63 0.41 -8.81 0.23
C TYR A 63 0.63 -9.99 -0.73
N GLN A 64 0.04 -9.96 -1.92
CA GLN A 64 0.29 -10.95 -2.96
C GLN A 64 1.75 -10.95 -3.41
N MET A 65 2.34 -9.78 -3.66
CA MET A 65 3.75 -9.67 -4.04
C MET A 65 4.69 -10.20 -2.95
N ILE A 66 4.41 -9.93 -1.67
CA ILE A 66 5.16 -10.50 -0.55
C ILE A 66 5.05 -12.02 -0.53
N LEU A 67 3.84 -12.56 -0.68
CA LEU A 67 3.63 -14.01 -0.72
C LEU A 67 4.37 -14.68 -1.88
N GLU A 68 4.38 -14.07 -3.07
CA GLU A 68 5.12 -14.57 -4.22
C GLU A 68 6.63 -14.53 -3.97
N TYR A 69 7.17 -13.40 -3.52
CA TYR A 69 8.59 -13.26 -3.18
C TYR A 69 9.04 -14.29 -2.15
N ARG A 70 8.27 -14.45 -1.08
CA ARG A 70 8.54 -15.42 -0.02
C ARG A 70 8.50 -16.86 -0.53
N LYS A 71 7.65 -17.15 -1.50
CA LYS A 71 7.55 -18.47 -2.13
C LYS A 71 8.76 -18.75 -3.02
N GLU A 72 9.26 -17.76 -3.74
CA GLU A 72 10.46 -17.88 -4.58
C GLU A 72 11.76 -17.97 -3.76
N HIS A 73 11.86 -17.24 -2.65
CA HIS A 73 13.04 -17.23 -1.77
C HIS A 73 13.10 -18.39 -0.75
N LYS A 74 12.06 -19.22 -0.64
CA LYS A 74 12.02 -20.37 0.29
C LYS A 74 12.67 -21.66 -0.24
N LYS A 75 13.49 -21.58 -1.29
CA LYS A 75 14.10 -22.73 -1.96
C LYS A 75 15.51 -23.01 -1.47
#